data_AF-A0A316VZB3-F1
#
_entry.id   AF-A0A316VZB3-F1
#
_cell.length_a   1.000
_cell.length_b   1.000
_cell.length_c   1.000
_cell.angle_alpha   90.00
_cell.angle_beta   90.00
_cell.angle_gamma   90.00
#
_symmetry.space_group_name_H-M   'P 1'
#
loop_
_entity.id
_entity.type
_entity.pdbx_description
1 polymer ?
#
loop_
_entity_poly.entity_id
_entity_poly.type
_entity_poly.pdbx_seq_one_letter_code
_entity_poly.pdbx_strand_id
1 'polypeptide(L)'
;MYNGVGLKTARGSGTNGYVQKNLSALSNGRERSLRDRRDDRDWSDAPSRKPDAGILEHERKRKVELQCLELQVELEDKGLSEEDIERQVSDLRTSLLRNLSVAPTRAEAKQLRPSDVHKLQAAKEVESSKFQRALGVSADYREGDAFNPEVQERRKLERIEERKRRDEERVRVAAEREAAYKAARAAREKEEQDRRDFQNELDRKRSRDDPKSPPDRIS
;
A
#
# COMPACT_ATOMS: atom_id res chain seq x y z
N MET A 1 -26.30 56.05 41.80
CA MET A 1 -26.31 54.95 40.82
C MET A 1 -24.93 54.82 40.20
N TYR A 2 -24.36 53.61 40.18
CA TYR A 2 -23.06 53.32 39.59
C TYR A 2 -23.26 52.26 38.50
N ASN A 3 -22.76 52.50 37.28
CA ASN A 3 -22.94 51.62 36.11
C ASN A 3 -24.40 51.21 35.84
N GLY A 4 -25.36 52.10 36.10
CA GLY A 4 -26.79 51.83 35.89
C GLY A 4 -27.42 50.86 36.90
N VAL A 5 -26.69 50.43 37.95
CA VAL A 5 -27.17 49.49 38.97
C VAL A 5 -27.27 50.19 40.33
N GLY A 6 -28.30 49.83 41.11
CA GLY A 6 -28.55 50.32 42.47
C GLY A 6 -29.57 51.45 42.57
N LEU A 7 -29.75 51.98 43.80
CA LEU A 7 -30.70 53.06 44.08
C LEU A 7 -30.10 54.44 43.72
N LYS A 8 -30.98 55.42 43.42
CA LYS A 8 -30.56 56.83 43.25
C LYS A 8 -30.16 57.44 44.59
N THR A 9 -30.96 57.20 45.63
CA THR A 9 -30.71 57.61 47.02
C THR A 9 -31.15 56.49 47.96
N ALA A 10 -30.50 56.35 49.12
CA ALA A 10 -30.89 55.35 50.13
C ALA A 10 -32.09 55.80 51.01
N ARG A 11 -32.39 57.11 51.01
CA ARG A 11 -33.49 57.70 51.77
C ARG A 11 -34.84 57.21 51.26
N GLY A 12 -35.68 56.69 52.15
CA GLY A 12 -37.01 56.17 51.82
C GLY A 12 -37.03 54.71 51.36
N SER A 13 -35.87 54.09 51.10
CA SER A 13 -35.79 52.66 50.75
C SER A 13 -35.85 51.73 51.97
N GLY A 14 -35.67 52.24 53.20
CA GLY A 14 -35.60 51.42 54.41
C GLY A 14 -34.35 50.52 54.49
N THR A 15 -33.33 50.77 53.66
CA THR A 15 -32.07 50.01 53.65
C THR A 15 -30.87 50.97 53.56
N ASN A 16 -29.67 50.44 53.83
CA ASN A 16 -28.42 51.23 53.81
C ASN A 16 -27.94 51.59 52.39
N GLY A 17 -28.61 51.12 51.33
CA GLY A 17 -28.21 51.37 49.94
C GLY A 17 -26.96 50.60 49.48
N TYR A 18 -26.53 49.56 50.21
CA TYR A 18 -25.40 48.72 49.84
C TYR A 18 -25.75 47.79 48.66
N VAL A 19 -24.93 47.81 47.61
CA VAL A 19 -25.15 47.02 46.38
C VAL A 19 -23.98 46.06 46.20
N GLN A 20 -24.25 44.76 46.16
CA GLN A 20 -23.27 43.71 45.93
C GLN A 20 -23.41 43.14 44.51
N LYS A 21 -22.29 42.77 43.88
CA LYS A 21 -22.33 42.02 42.62
C LYS A 21 -22.91 40.61 42.85
N ASN A 22 -23.75 40.15 41.93
CA ASN A 22 -24.20 38.76 41.95
C ASN A 22 -23.04 37.85 41.51
N LEU A 23 -22.58 36.96 42.40
CA LEU A 23 -21.49 36.00 42.12
C LEU A 23 -21.93 34.83 41.23
N SER A 24 -23.24 34.55 41.18
CA SER A 24 -23.82 33.49 40.35
C SER A 24 -24.20 33.96 38.95
N ALA A 25 -24.14 35.27 38.68
CA ALA A 25 -24.39 35.79 37.34
C ALA A 25 -23.24 35.36 36.41
N LEU A 26 -23.55 34.47 35.46
CA LEU A 26 -22.59 34.05 34.45
C LEU A 26 -22.24 35.24 33.54
N SER A 27 -20.96 35.57 33.44
CA SER A 27 -20.50 36.61 32.53
C SER A 27 -20.50 36.06 31.09
N ASN A 28 -21.32 36.63 30.21
CA ASN A 28 -21.38 36.33 28.77
C ASN A 28 -20.03 36.56 28.02
N GLY A 29 -18.99 37.03 28.72
CA GLY A 29 -17.63 37.12 28.18
C GLY A 29 -16.86 35.79 28.21
N ARG A 30 -17.16 34.88 29.15
CA ARG A 30 -16.46 33.58 29.26
C ARG A 30 -16.97 32.54 28.27
N GLU A 31 -18.22 32.63 27.82
CA GLU A 31 -18.75 31.72 26.80
C GLU A 31 -18.13 31.97 25.42
N ARG A 32 -17.78 33.24 25.10
CA ARG A 32 -17.07 33.58 23.85
C ARG A 32 -15.67 32.98 23.80
N SER A 33 -14.91 33.05 24.90
CA SER A 33 -13.54 32.50 24.91
C SER A 33 -13.49 30.97 24.88
N LEU A 34 -14.56 30.28 25.28
CA LEU A 34 -14.67 28.83 25.17
C LEU A 34 -15.12 28.35 23.79
N ARG A 35 -15.84 29.19 23.01
CA ARG A 35 -16.19 28.89 21.62
C ARG A 35 -14.99 29.09 20.69
N ASP A 36 -14.24 30.19 20.82
CA ASP A 36 -13.00 30.42 20.05
C ASP A 36 -12.01 29.25 20.21
N ARG A 37 -11.75 28.83 21.45
CA ARG A 37 -10.81 27.74 21.75
C ARG A 37 -11.24 26.35 21.23
N ARG A 38 -12.50 26.19 20.81
CA ARG A 38 -13.01 24.93 20.26
C ARG A 38 -12.92 24.89 18.74
N ASP A 39 -13.08 26.02 18.07
CA ASP A 39 -12.91 26.14 16.60
C ASP A 39 -11.42 26.18 16.20
N ASP A 40 -10.54 26.71 17.05
CA ASP A 40 -9.08 26.77 16.77
C ASP A 40 -8.37 25.40 16.91
N ARG A 41 -9.05 24.38 17.44
CA ARG A 41 -8.50 23.02 17.40
C ARG A 41 -8.95 22.40 16.10
N ASP A 42 -8.09 22.50 15.11
CA ASP A 42 -8.22 21.77 13.86
C ASP A 42 -8.13 20.27 14.15
N TRP A 43 -9.26 19.65 14.48
CA TRP A 43 -9.35 18.20 14.75
C TRP A 43 -8.98 17.38 13.52
N SER A 44 -8.90 18.00 12.33
CA SER A 44 -8.44 17.40 11.09
C SER A 44 -6.93 17.09 11.13
N ASP A 45 -6.15 17.84 11.90
CA ASP A 45 -4.69 17.74 11.94
C ASP A 45 -4.18 16.87 13.09
N ALA A 46 -5.09 16.27 13.87
CA ALA A 46 -4.70 15.31 14.91
C ALA A 46 -4.17 14.04 14.22
N PRO A 47 -2.85 13.73 14.32
CA PRO A 47 -2.29 12.60 13.62
C PRO A 47 -2.99 11.32 14.09
N SER A 48 -3.45 10.51 13.14
CA SER A 48 -3.94 9.17 13.46
C SER A 48 -2.85 8.41 14.21
N ARG A 49 -3.11 8.06 15.47
CA ARG A 49 -2.15 7.34 16.30
C ARG A 49 -1.75 6.05 15.59
N LYS A 50 -0.48 5.97 15.18
CA LYS A 50 0.09 4.79 14.55
C LYS A 50 0.11 3.63 15.55
N PRO A 51 -0.06 2.39 15.11
CA PRO A 51 0.09 1.23 15.96
C PRO A 51 1.54 1.12 16.45
N ASP A 52 1.73 0.76 17.72
CA ASP A 52 3.05 0.55 18.29
C ASP A 52 3.55 -0.85 17.89
N ALA A 53 4.70 -0.89 17.21
CA ALA A 53 5.31 -2.13 16.76
C ALA A 53 5.72 -3.05 17.92
N GLY A 54 6.16 -2.49 19.04
CA GLY A 54 6.56 -3.25 20.23
C GLY A 54 5.36 -3.94 20.88
N ILE A 55 4.22 -3.27 20.94
CA ILE A 55 2.98 -3.87 21.48
C ILE A 55 2.49 -5.00 20.56
N LEU A 56 2.52 -4.80 19.24
CA LEU A 56 2.14 -5.84 18.28
C LEU A 56 3.07 -7.06 18.37
N GLU A 57 4.38 -6.85 18.50
CA GLU A 57 5.35 -7.92 18.65
C GLU A 57 5.17 -8.68 19.98
N HIS A 58 4.97 -7.95 21.08
CA HIS A 58 4.73 -8.55 22.39
C HIS A 58 3.46 -9.41 22.39
N GLU A 59 2.37 -8.92 21.79
CA GLU A 59 1.14 -9.69 21.61
C GLU A 59 1.35 -10.97 20.77
N ARG A 60 2.20 -10.91 19.73
CA ARG A 60 2.54 -12.10 18.94
C ARG A 60 3.35 -13.12 19.75
N LYS A 61 4.37 -12.68 20.48
CA LYS A 61 5.19 -13.54 21.35
C LYS A 61 4.34 -14.15 22.47
N ARG A 62 3.46 -13.35 23.07
CA ARG A 62 2.51 -13.81 24.10
C ARG A 62 1.62 -14.94 23.58
N LYS A 63 1.13 -14.89 22.33
CA LYS A 63 0.36 -16.00 21.73
C LYS A 63 1.16 -17.30 21.67
N VAL A 64 2.45 -17.23 21.34
CA VAL A 64 3.34 -18.40 21.30
C VAL A 64 3.52 -18.98 22.71
N GLU A 65 3.82 -18.13 23.69
CA GLU A 65 4.00 -18.59 25.08
C GLU A 65 2.70 -19.15 25.69
N LEU A 66 1.54 -18.60 25.33
CA LEU A 66 0.25 -19.17 25.74
C LEU A 66 0.07 -20.59 25.20
N GLN A 67 0.38 -20.85 23.93
CA GLN A 67 0.31 -22.20 23.35
C GLN A 67 1.33 -23.16 23.99
N CYS A 68 2.54 -22.66 24.31
CA CYS A 68 3.54 -23.44 25.03
C CYS A 68 3.05 -23.85 26.42
N LEU A 69 2.38 -22.92 27.12
CA LEU A 69 1.84 -23.14 28.46
C LEU A 69 0.63 -24.09 28.43
N GLU A 70 -0.25 -23.96 27.44
CA GLU A 70 -1.36 -24.90 27.21
C GLU A 70 -0.82 -26.32 27.01
N LEU A 71 0.19 -26.50 26.15
CA LEU A 71 0.82 -27.81 25.95
C LEU A 71 1.46 -28.34 27.23
N GLN A 72 2.15 -27.49 27.98
CA GLN A 72 2.77 -27.89 29.25
C GLN A 72 1.73 -28.48 30.22
N VAL A 73 0.61 -27.77 30.43
CA VAL A 73 -0.48 -28.23 31.30
C VAL A 73 -1.04 -29.57 30.81
N GLU A 74 -1.24 -29.72 29.50
CA GLU A 74 -1.74 -30.99 28.94
C GLU A 74 -0.79 -32.17 29.15
N LEU A 75 0.53 -31.95 29.13
CA LEU A 75 1.52 -33.01 29.33
C LEU A 75 1.71 -33.34 30.81
N GLU A 76 1.60 -32.35 31.70
CA GLU A 76 1.55 -32.52 33.15
C GLU A 76 0.33 -33.36 33.56
N ASP A 77 -0.86 -33.05 33.02
CA ASP A 77 -2.09 -33.82 33.26
C ASP A 77 -1.98 -35.28 32.77
N LYS A 78 -1.16 -35.54 31.75
CA LYS A 78 -0.86 -36.89 31.24
C LYS A 78 0.19 -37.63 32.08
N GLY A 79 0.82 -36.97 33.05
CA GLY A 79 1.82 -37.55 33.94
C GLY A 79 3.17 -37.85 33.29
N LEU A 80 3.56 -37.09 32.26
CA LEU A 80 4.90 -37.19 31.66
C LEU A 80 5.99 -36.64 32.61
N SER A 81 7.23 -37.07 32.42
CA SER A 81 8.37 -36.54 33.18
C SER A 81 8.71 -35.10 32.75
N GLU A 82 9.18 -34.31 33.71
CA GLU A 82 9.55 -32.90 33.50
C GLU A 82 10.53 -32.70 32.32
N GLU A 83 11.51 -33.60 32.15
CA GLU A 83 12.49 -33.55 31.05
C GLU A 83 11.84 -33.71 29.67
N ASP A 84 10.86 -34.61 29.54
CA ASP A 84 10.13 -34.84 28.29
C ASP A 84 9.17 -33.68 27.97
N ILE A 85 8.57 -33.10 29.01
CA ILE A 85 7.70 -31.92 28.91
C ILE A 85 8.52 -30.74 28.38
N GLU A 86 9.66 -30.44 29.00
CA GLU A 86 10.51 -29.31 28.59
C GLU A 86 10.99 -29.47 27.14
N ARG A 87 11.40 -30.68 26.76
CA ARG A 87 11.82 -30.97 25.39
C ARG A 87 10.71 -30.69 24.39
N GLN A 88 9.50 -31.24 24.60
CA GLN A 88 8.38 -31.05 23.68
C GLN A 88 7.92 -29.58 23.61
N VAL A 89 7.88 -28.88 24.74
CA VAL A 89 7.53 -27.46 24.79
C VAL A 89 8.59 -26.60 24.09
N SER A 90 9.88 -26.94 24.22
CA SER A 90 10.96 -26.25 23.53
C SER A 90 10.89 -26.42 22.01
N ASP A 91 10.59 -27.64 21.54
CA ASP A 91 10.40 -27.96 20.13
C ASP A 91 9.18 -27.21 19.55
N LEU A 92 8.08 -27.16 20.31
CA LEU A 92 6.89 -26.37 19.94
C LEU A 92 7.24 -24.88 19.85
N ARG A 93 7.92 -24.32 20.86
CA ARG A 93 8.31 -22.91 20.89
C ARG A 93 9.14 -22.53 19.67
N THR A 94 10.16 -23.33 19.33
CA THR A 94 11.02 -23.07 18.16
C THR A 94 10.25 -23.17 16.84
N SER A 95 9.35 -24.15 16.72
CA SER A 95 8.48 -24.32 15.56
C SER A 95 7.54 -23.13 15.37
N LEU A 96 6.87 -22.69 16.43
CA LEU A 96 5.94 -21.56 16.39
C LEU A 96 6.64 -20.23 16.11
N LEU A 97 7.80 -19.98 16.70
CA LEU A 97 8.61 -18.80 16.41
C LEU A 97 9.09 -18.78 14.95
N ARG A 98 9.45 -19.94 14.39
CA ARG A 98 9.83 -20.05 12.96
C ARG A 98 8.65 -19.74 12.03
N ASN A 99 7.45 -20.15 12.41
CA ASN A 99 6.24 -19.97 11.60
C ASN A 99 5.49 -18.65 11.88
N LEU A 100 6.02 -17.80 12.76
CA LEU A 100 5.36 -16.58 13.19
C LEU A 100 5.32 -15.54 12.05
N SER A 101 4.18 -15.43 11.37
CA SER A 101 3.99 -14.42 10.32
C SER A 101 3.79 -13.02 10.91
N VAL A 102 4.45 -12.04 10.30
CA VAL A 102 4.33 -10.62 10.71
C VAL A 102 2.95 -10.03 10.33
N ALA A 103 2.29 -10.54 9.29
CA ALA A 103 0.99 -10.02 8.87
C ALA A 103 -0.16 -10.73 9.59
N PRO A 104 -1.12 -10.00 10.19
CA PRO A 104 -2.34 -10.60 10.72
C PRO A 104 -3.19 -11.15 9.58
N THR A 105 -3.82 -12.31 9.79
CA THR A 105 -4.74 -12.88 8.81
C THR A 105 -6.09 -12.13 8.83
N ARG A 106 -6.85 -12.21 7.73
CA ARG A 106 -8.18 -11.59 7.65
C ARG A 106 -9.15 -12.14 8.69
N ALA A 107 -9.01 -13.41 9.07
CA ALA A 107 -9.83 -14.02 10.10
C ALA A 107 -9.52 -13.42 11.48
N GLU A 108 -8.24 -13.27 11.81
CA GLU A 108 -7.82 -12.65 13.07
C GLU A 108 -8.27 -11.19 13.17
N ALA A 109 -8.23 -10.43 12.08
CA ALA A 109 -8.70 -9.04 12.07
C ALA A 109 -10.19 -8.90 12.45
N LYS A 110 -11.03 -9.88 12.06
CA LYS A 110 -12.47 -9.89 12.38
C LYS A 110 -12.78 -10.28 13.82
N GLN A 111 -11.87 -11.01 14.47
CA GLN A 111 -12.03 -11.52 15.84
C GLN A 111 -11.42 -10.57 16.89
N LEU A 112 -10.90 -9.42 16.47
CA LEU A 112 -10.31 -8.44 17.38
C LEU A 112 -11.37 -7.86 18.32
N ARG A 113 -11.01 -7.74 19.59
CA ARG A 113 -11.86 -7.13 20.60
C ARG A 113 -11.69 -5.61 20.55
N PRO A 114 -12.69 -4.83 21.02
CA PRO A 114 -12.57 -3.38 21.12
C PRO A 114 -11.37 -2.92 21.97
N SER A 115 -10.90 -3.75 22.90
CA SER A 115 -9.72 -3.49 23.73
C SER A 115 -8.38 -3.64 22.98
N ASP A 116 -8.35 -4.30 21.84
CA ASP A 116 -7.12 -4.56 21.07
C ASP A 116 -6.77 -3.37 20.16
N VAL A 117 -6.66 -2.17 20.74
CA VAL A 117 -6.56 -0.88 20.04
C VAL A 117 -5.45 -0.86 18.97
N HIS A 118 -4.25 -1.33 19.29
CA HIS A 118 -3.13 -1.33 18.34
C HIS A 118 -3.32 -2.31 17.19
N LYS A 119 -3.95 -3.47 17.44
CA LYS A 119 -4.26 -4.45 16.39
C LYS A 119 -5.35 -3.91 15.46
N LEU A 120 -6.36 -3.24 16.02
CA LEU A 120 -7.41 -2.57 15.25
C LEU A 120 -6.84 -1.44 14.38
N GLN A 121 -5.92 -0.63 14.92
CA GLN A 121 -5.22 0.40 14.15
C GLN A 121 -4.40 -0.19 13.01
N ALA A 122 -3.59 -1.22 13.27
CA ALA A 122 -2.82 -1.89 12.23
C ALA A 122 -3.71 -2.51 11.15
N ALA A 123 -4.82 -3.16 11.53
CA ALA A 123 -5.78 -3.69 10.58
C ALA A 123 -6.41 -2.57 9.74
N LYS A 124 -6.78 -1.44 10.37
CA LYS A 124 -7.34 -0.28 9.68
C LYS A 124 -6.35 0.38 8.73
N GLU A 125 -5.06 0.43 9.05
CA GLU A 125 -4.02 0.93 8.13
C GLU A 125 -3.88 0.04 6.88
N VAL A 126 -3.93 -1.28 7.06
CA VAL A 126 -3.92 -2.23 5.94
C VAL A 126 -5.19 -2.10 5.09
N GLU A 127 -6.36 -1.97 5.71
CA GLU A 127 -7.62 -1.76 4.99
C GLU A 127 -7.66 -0.41 4.27
N SER A 128 -7.20 0.65 4.92
CA SER A 128 -7.15 2.00 4.35
C SER A 128 -6.17 2.08 3.18
N SER A 129 -4.98 1.47 3.30
CA SER A 129 -4.02 1.41 2.19
C SER A 129 -4.53 0.58 1.01
N LYS A 130 -5.25 -0.52 1.28
CA LYS A 130 -5.93 -1.31 0.25
C LYS A 130 -7.04 -0.50 -0.44
N PHE A 131 -7.83 0.24 0.35
CA PHE A 131 -8.88 1.11 -0.16
C PHE A 131 -8.32 2.27 -1.00
N GLN A 132 -7.25 2.91 -0.54
CA GLN A 132 -6.52 3.95 -1.26
C GLN A 132 -6.04 3.46 -2.63
N ARG A 133 -5.44 2.26 -2.69
CA ARG A 133 -5.05 1.61 -3.95
C ARG A 133 -6.24 1.33 -4.86
N ALA A 134 -7.36 0.87 -4.30
CA ALA A 134 -8.58 0.59 -5.06
C ALA A 134 -9.19 1.86 -5.67
N LEU A 135 -9.09 2.99 -4.98
CA LEU A 135 -9.52 4.30 -5.49
C LEU A 135 -8.51 4.94 -6.47
N GLY A 136 -7.34 4.34 -6.67
CA GLY A 136 -6.29 4.92 -7.52
C GLY A 136 -5.63 6.16 -6.91
N VAL A 137 -5.71 6.33 -5.59
CA VAL A 137 -5.03 7.42 -4.88
C VAL A 137 -3.56 7.03 -4.69
N SER A 138 -2.64 7.92 -5.04
CA SER A 138 -1.20 7.69 -4.89
C SER A 138 -0.80 7.62 -3.42
N ALA A 139 0.25 6.83 -3.10
CA ALA A 139 0.80 6.76 -1.74
C ALA A 139 1.31 8.13 -1.25
N ASP A 140 1.83 8.95 -2.16
CA ASP A 140 2.34 10.30 -1.88
C ASP A 140 1.26 11.39 -1.89
N TYR A 141 -0.02 11.00 -1.92
CA TYR A 141 -1.12 11.95 -1.89
C TYR A 141 -1.13 12.70 -0.55
N ARG A 142 -0.99 14.02 -0.61
CA ARG A 142 -1.22 14.91 0.54
C ARG A 142 -2.53 15.65 0.37
N GLU A 143 -3.24 15.80 1.47
CA GLU A 143 -4.44 16.63 1.50
C GLU A 143 -4.09 18.08 1.09
N GLY A 144 -4.97 18.70 0.30
CA GLY A 144 -4.72 20.06 -0.24
C GLY A 144 -3.93 20.11 -1.56
N ASP A 145 -3.20 19.06 -1.94
CA ASP A 145 -2.46 19.02 -3.22
C ASP A 145 -3.37 19.18 -4.45
N ALA A 146 -4.66 18.81 -4.31
CA ALA A 146 -5.65 18.97 -5.35
C ALA A 146 -5.88 20.45 -5.72
N PHE A 147 -5.73 21.37 -4.76
CA PHE A 147 -5.98 22.80 -4.93
C PHE A 147 -4.70 23.61 -5.18
N ASN A 148 -3.51 23.01 -5.03
CA ASN A 148 -2.25 23.70 -5.23
C ASN A 148 -1.87 23.71 -6.74
N PRO A 149 -1.89 24.88 -7.42
CA PRO A 149 -1.66 24.97 -8.86
C PRO A 149 -0.27 24.47 -9.27
N GLU A 150 0.77 24.73 -8.46
CA GLU A 150 2.14 24.30 -8.76
C GLU A 150 2.28 22.77 -8.76
N VAL A 151 1.63 22.11 -7.80
CA VAL A 151 1.64 20.63 -7.70
C VAL A 151 0.89 20.02 -8.89
N GLN A 152 -0.21 20.65 -9.33
CA GLN A 152 -0.96 20.21 -10.51
C GLN A 152 -0.16 20.37 -11.80
N GLU A 153 0.54 21.49 -11.99
CA GLU A 153 1.39 21.71 -13.16
C GLU A 153 2.53 20.70 -13.22
N ARG A 154 3.21 20.43 -12.09
CA ARG A 154 4.26 19.41 -12.00
C ARG A 154 3.73 18.01 -12.37
N ARG A 155 2.59 17.61 -11.79
CA ARG A 155 1.94 16.31 -12.11
C ARG A 155 1.51 16.23 -13.58
N LYS A 156 1.10 17.36 -14.19
CA LYS A 156 0.74 17.42 -15.61
C LYS A 156 1.96 17.26 -16.50
N LEU A 157 3.07 17.93 -16.19
CA LEU A 157 4.34 17.80 -16.92
C LEU A 157 4.88 16.37 -16.85
N GLU A 158 4.91 15.78 -15.65
CA GLU A 158 5.34 14.39 -15.45
C GLU A 158 4.49 13.41 -16.29
N ARG A 159 3.17 13.59 -16.32
CA ARG A 159 2.26 12.80 -17.16
C ARG A 159 2.53 12.98 -18.67
N ILE A 160 2.94 14.18 -19.10
CA ILE A 160 3.30 14.45 -20.50
C ILE A 160 4.62 13.77 -20.84
N GLU A 161 5.63 13.86 -19.97
CA GLU A 161 6.93 13.21 -20.16
C GLU A 161 6.81 11.69 -20.16
N GLU A 162 6.01 11.12 -19.25
CA GLU A 162 5.74 9.68 -19.20
C GLU A 162 5.06 9.20 -20.50
N ARG A 163 4.07 9.96 -21.01
CA ARG A 163 3.43 9.65 -22.30
C ARG A 163 4.42 9.71 -23.45
N LYS A 164 5.26 10.75 -23.52
CA LYS A 164 6.31 10.86 -24.54
C LYS A 164 7.28 9.68 -24.47
N ARG A 165 7.76 9.33 -23.28
CA ARG A 165 8.66 8.18 -23.07
C ARG A 165 8.00 6.87 -23.49
N ARG A 166 6.73 6.66 -23.15
CA ARG A 166 5.97 5.47 -23.55
C ARG A 166 5.77 5.41 -25.06
N ASP A 167 5.47 6.53 -25.70
CA ASP A 167 5.30 6.58 -27.15
C ASP A 167 6.64 6.37 -27.88
N GLU A 168 7.74 6.95 -27.38
CA GLU A 168 9.09 6.69 -27.86
C GLU A 168 9.49 5.22 -27.72
N GLU A 169 9.20 4.58 -26.58
CA GLU A 169 9.44 3.17 -26.36
C GLU A 169 8.62 2.30 -27.32
N ARG A 170 7.33 2.63 -27.51
CA ARG A 170 6.47 1.92 -28.48
C ARG A 170 6.99 2.04 -29.91
N VAL A 171 7.48 3.22 -30.31
CA VAL A 171 8.09 3.44 -31.61
C VAL A 171 9.39 2.64 -31.76
N ARG A 172 10.25 2.62 -30.73
CA ARG A 172 11.49 1.81 -30.73
C ARG A 172 11.18 0.32 -30.85
N VAL A 173 10.27 -0.21 -30.05
CA VAL A 173 9.87 -1.63 -30.10
C VAL A 173 9.22 -1.96 -31.45
N ALA A 174 8.43 -1.06 -32.03
CA ALA A 174 7.86 -1.26 -33.36
C ALA A 174 8.95 -1.28 -34.46
N ALA A 175 9.92 -0.38 -34.39
CA ALA A 175 11.04 -0.32 -35.32
C ALA A 175 11.93 -1.57 -35.22
N GLU A 176 12.21 -2.05 -34.00
CA GLU A 176 12.95 -3.30 -33.78
C GLU A 176 12.20 -4.52 -34.33
N ARG A 177 10.87 -4.59 -34.12
CA ARG A 177 10.03 -5.64 -34.70
C ARG A 177 10.01 -5.60 -36.23
N GLU A 178 9.94 -4.41 -36.82
CA GLU A 178 9.96 -4.25 -38.28
C GLU A 178 11.33 -4.63 -38.86
N ALA A 179 12.43 -4.22 -38.21
CA ALA A 179 13.78 -4.59 -38.59
C ALA A 179 14.00 -6.11 -38.50
N ALA A 180 13.52 -6.75 -37.43
CA ALA A 180 13.56 -8.20 -37.26
C ALA A 180 12.75 -8.92 -38.35
N TYR A 181 11.57 -8.40 -38.71
CA TYR A 181 10.75 -8.95 -39.80
C TYR A 181 11.45 -8.83 -41.16
N LYS A 182 12.06 -7.67 -41.46
CA LYS A 182 12.83 -7.46 -42.70
C LYS A 182 14.06 -8.36 -42.76
N ALA A 183 14.79 -8.52 -41.65
CA ALA A 183 15.95 -9.42 -41.58
C ALA A 183 15.55 -10.89 -41.78
N ALA A 184 14.45 -11.34 -41.17
CA ALA A 184 13.93 -12.69 -41.35
C ALA A 184 13.48 -12.95 -42.80
N ARG A 185 12.84 -11.97 -43.44
CA ARG A 185 12.46 -12.06 -44.85
C ARG A 185 13.68 -12.14 -45.76
N ALA A 186 14.69 -11.28 -45.55
CA ALA A 186 15.93 -11.30 -46.32
C ALA A 186 16.71 -12.62 -46.14
N ALA A 187 16.69 -13.21 -44.94
CA ALA A 187 17.30 -14.52 -44.69
C ALA A 187 16.59 -15.64 -45.48
N ARG A 188 15.24 -15.64 -45.52
CA ARG A 188 14.47 -16.59 -46.34
C ARG A 188 14.73 -16.43 -47.84
N GLU A 189 14.77 -15.18 -48.33
CA GLU A 189 15.07 -14.91 -49.75
C GLU A 189 16.49 -15.35 -50.14
N LYS A 190 17.48 -15.16 -49.25
CA LYS A 190 18.84 -15.68 -49.44
C LYS A 190 18.88 -17.21 -49.45
N GLU A 191 18.20 -17.87 -48.51
CA GLU A 191 18.12 -19.34 -48.46
C GLU A 191 17.46 -19.91 -49.74
N GLU A 192 16.42 -19.26 -50.26
CA GLU A 192 15.82 -19.64 -51.55
C GLU A 192 16.76 -19.41 -52.74
N GLN A 193 17.52 -18.30 -52.76
CA GLN A 193 18.53 -18.05 -53.79
C GLN A 193 19.64 -19.09 -53.75
N ASP A 194 20.22 -19.36 -52.58
CA ASP A 194 21.25 -20.37 -52.39
C ASP A 194 20.74 -21.76 -52.82
N ARG A 195 19.47 -22.09 -52.53
CA ARG A 195 18.84 -23.33 -52.98
C ARG A 195 18.68 -23.40 -54.50
N ARG A 196 18.28 -22.29 -55.14
CA ARG A 196 18.18 -22.21 -56.62
C ARG A 196 19.54 -22.30 -57.28
N ASP A 197 20.55 -21.61 -56.74
CA ASP A 197 21.91 -21.64 -57.28
C ASP A 197 22.52 -23.03 -57.13
N PHE A 198 22.27 -23.71 -56.00
CA PHE A 198 22.67 -25.11 -55.81
C PHE A 198 21.99 -26.05 -56.82
N GLN A 199 20.70 -25.88 -57.09
CA GLN A 199 19.99 -26.66 -58.12
C GLN A 199 20.55 -26.39 -59.52
N ASN A 200 20.77 -25.13 -59.89
CA ASN A 200 21.38 -24.75 -61.17
C ASN A 200 22.78 -25.33 -61.34
N GLU A 201 23.58 -25.39 -60.26
CA GLU A 201 24.91 -25.99 -60.29
C GLU A 201 24.84 -27.52 -60.48
N LEU A 202 23.90 -28.20 -59.82
CA LEU A 202 23.63 -29.62 -60.02
C LEU A 202 23.22 -29.92 -61.47
N ASP A 203 22.34 -29.11 -62.05
CA ASP A 203 21.88 -29.27 -63.44
C ASP A 203 23.01 -29.00 -64.45
N ARG A 204 23.90 -28.04 -64.17
CA ARG A 204 25.12 -27.81 -64.97
C ARG A 204 26.12 -28.96 -64.87
N LYS A 205 26.24 -29.62 -63.71
CA LYS A 205 27.07 -30.82 -63.55
C LYS A 205 26.48 -32.01 -64.31
N ARG A 206 25.17 -32.24 -64.20
CA ARG A 206 24.46 -33.28 -64.97
C ARG A 206 24.63 -33.12 -66.48
N SER A 207 24.49 -31.89 -66.99
CA SER A 207 24.65 -31.63 -68.44
C SER A 207 26.10 -31.70 -68.95
N ARG A 208 27.11 -31.64 -68.06
CA ARG A 208 28.52 -31.88 -68.42
C ARG A 208 28.88 -33.36 -68.46
N ASP A 209 28.14 -34.20 -67.75
CA ASP A 209 28.38 -35.64 -67.66
C ASP A 209 27.59 -36.47 -68.70
N ASP A 210 26.83 -35.82 -69.60
CA ASP A 210 26.11 -36.52 -70.69
C ASP A 210 27.06 -36.89 -71.85
N PRO A 211 27.37 -38.19 -72.05
CA PRO A 211 28.14 -38.62 -73.21
C PRO A 211 27.21 -38.63 -74.42
N LYS A 212 27.56 -37.81 -75.41
CA LYS A 212 26.90 -37.74 -76.73
C LYS A 212 26.79 -39.15 -77.33
N SER A 213 25.61 -39.76 -77.22
CA SER A 213 25.32 -41.07 -77.79
C SER A 213 24.99 -40.93 -79.28
N PRO A 214 25.38 -41.91 -80.13
CA PRO A 214 25.58 -41.70 -81.57
C PRO A 214 24.26 -41.72 -82.37
N PRO A 215 24.24 -41.17 -83.60
CA PRO A 215 23.04 -41.19 -84.43
C PRO A 215 22.73 -42.61 -84.93
N ASP A 216 21.50 -43.04 -84.71
CA ASP A 216 20.97 -44.30 -85.22
C ASP A 216 20.89 -44.30 -86.75
N ARG A 217 21.22 -45.47 -87.29
CA ARG A 217 21.35 -45.83 -88.70
C ARG A 217 20.09 -46.60 -89.13
N ILE A 218 19.81 -46.60 -90.45
CA ILE A 218 18.89 -47.49 -91.20
C ILE A 218 17.47 -46.87 -91.35
N SER A 219 16.84 -46.80 -92.54
CA SER A 219 16.97 -47.52 -93.82
C SER A 219 16.49 -46.63 -94.97
#